data_AF-A0A8S8Z1I5-F1
#
_entry.id   AF-A0A8S8Z1I5-F1
#
_cell.length_a   1.000
_cell.length_b   1.000
_cell.length_c   1.000
_cell.angle_alpha   90.00
_cell.angle_beta   90.00
_cell.angle_gamma   90.00
#
_symmetry.space_group_name_H-M   'P 1'
#
loop_
_entity.id
_entity.type
_entity.pdbx_description
1 polymer ?
#
loop_
_entity_poly.entity_id
_entity_poly.type
_entity_poly.pdbx_seq_one_letter_code
_entity_poly.pdbx_strand_id
1 'polypeptide(L)' 'MWKQPEEKPTETKSAEKEPVKPLKILEKKLEDLSKKLEKEVNPKKQQELIESINSLIGVIAKLK' A
#
# COMPACT_ATOMS: atom_id res chain seq x y z
N MET A 1 -43.46 15.76 -33.63
CA MET A 1 -42.30 15.29 -34.42
C MET A 1 -41.17 15.00 -33.46
N TRP A 2 -40.56 13.82 -33.59
CA TRP A 2 -39.46 13.31 -32.76
C TRP A 2 -38.10 13.92 -33.19
N LYS A 3 -37.15 14.03 -32.26
CA LYS A 3 -35.71 13.65 -32.35
C LYS A 3 -35.17 13.58 -30.91
N GLN A 4 -35.08 12.40 -30.28
CA GLN A 4 -33.93 11.48 -30.20
C GLN A 4 -32.73 12.00 -29.35
N PRO A 5 -32.00 11.07 -28.70
CA PRO A 5 -31.55 11.16 -27.31
C PRO A 5 -30.18 11.81 -27.16
N GLU A 6 -29.94 12.48 -26.05
CA GLU A 6 -28.59 12.87 -25.65
C GLU A 6 -27.82 11.63 -25.16
N GLU A 7 -27.09 11.02 -26.10
CA GLU A 7 -26.01 10.10 -25.77
C GLU A 7 -24.79 10.89 -25.26
N LYS A 8 -24.57 10.80 -23.94
CA LYS A 8 -23.29 10.66 -23.19
C LYS A 8 -22.11 11.61 -23.51
N PRO A 9 -21.32 11.97 -22.49
CA PRO A 9 -20.13 11.14 -22.29
C PRO A 9 -19.80 10.90 -20.81
N THR A 10 -19.62 9.61 -20.49
CA THR A 10 -18.59 9.13 -19.56
C THR A 10 -18.48 9.88 -18.23
N GLU A 11 -19.32 9.53 -17.26
CA GLU A 11 -18.94 9.76 -15.87
C GLU A 11 -17.78 8.80 -15.55
N THR A 12 -16.61 9.40 -15.64
CA THR A 12 -15.41 9.09 -14.88
C THR A 12 -14.90 7.67 -15.04
N LYS A 13 -14.04 7.54 -16.05
CA LYS A 13 -12.82 6.73 -15.97
C LYS A 13 -12.13 6.95 -14.61
N SER A 14 -12.51 6.21 -13.58
CA SER A 14 -11.59 5.83 -12.51
C SER A 14 -11.25 4.35 -12.67
N ALA A 15 -10.92 4.00 -13.92
CA ALA A 15 -10.05 2.89 -14.22
C ALA A 15 -8.61 3.27 -13.85
N GLU A 16 -8.35 3.72 -12.62
CA GLU A 16 -7.02 3.60 -12.04
C GLU A 16 -7.02 2.31 -11.23
N LYS A 17 -6.92 1.21 -11.99
CA LYS A 17 -6.22 0.04 -11.49
C LYS A 17 -4.77 0.48 -11.26
N GLU A 18 -4.50 1.27 -10.22
CA GLU A 18 -3.14 1.54 -9.77
C GLU A 18 -2.53 0.17 -9.42
N PRO A 19 -1.52 -0.32 -10.13
CA PRO A 19 -0.69 -1.41 -9.61
C PRO A 19 0.16 -0.97 -8.39
N VAL A 20 -0.03 0.26 -7.90
CA VAL A 20 0.70 0.89 -6.80
C VAL A 20 0.13 0.54 -5.41
N LYS A 21 -1.07 -0.05 -5.35
CA LYS A 21 -1.75 -0.40 -4.08
C LYS A 21 -0.92 -1.35 -3.19
N PRO A 22 -0.31 -2.44 -3.70
CA PRO A 22 0.43 -3.37 -2.86
C PRO A 22 1.69 -2.76 -2.25
N LEU A 23 2.44 -1.97 -3.03
CA LEU A 23 3.65 -1.28 -2.59
C LEU A 23 3.32 -0.24 -1.50
N LYS A 24 2.34 0.64 -1.74
CA LYS A 24 1.88 1.62 -0.73
C LYS A 24 1.43 0.94 0.58
N ILE A 25 0.78 -0.23 0.50
CA ILE A 25 0.36 -1.01 1.68
C ILE A 25 1.59 -1.56 2.42
N LEU A 26 2.59 -2.07 1.71
CA LEU A 26 3.84 -2.56 2.30
C LEU A 26 4.64 -1.43 2.94
N GLU A 27 4.79 -0.28 2.28
CA GLU A 27 5.45 0.90 2.85
C GLU A 27 4.74 1.39 4.12
N LYS A 28 3.40 1.42 4.13
CA LYS A 28 2.64 1.78 5.32
C LYS A 28 2.81 0.77 6.47
N LYS A 29 2.86 -0.53 6.15
CA LYS A 29 3.18 -1.58 7.16
C LYS A 29 4.60 -1.42 7.70
N LEU A 30 5.56 -1.06 6.86
CA LEU A 30 6.94 -0.79 7.28
C LEU A 30 6.98 0.36 8.30
N GLU A 31 6.27 1.45 8.01
CA GLU A 31 6.19 2.60 8.91
C GLU A 31 5.56 2.22 10.26
N ASP A 32 4.46 1.45 10.24
CA ASP A 32 3.80 0.98 11.46
C ASP A 32 4.70 0.07 12.30
N LEU A 33 5.40 -0.88 11.67
CA LEU A 33 6.37 -1.75 12.33
C LEU A 33 7.54 -0.95 12.92
N SER A 34 8.00 0.08 12.21
CA SER A 34 9.07 0.96 12.69
C SER A 34 8.65 1.78 13.91
N LYS A 35 7.43 2.34 13.90
CA LYS A 35 6.84 3.01 15.09
C LYS A 35 6.64 2.05 16.26
N LYS A 36 6.29 0.80 15.98
CA LYS A 36 6.14 -0.24 17.00
C LYS A 36 7.48 -0.64 17.59
N LEU A 37 8.53 -0.73 16.76
CA LEU A 37 9.90 -1.00 17.18
C LEU A 37 10.44 0.08 18.11
N GLU A 38 10.20 1.36 17.81
CA GLU A 38 10.62 2.49 18.64
C GLU A 38 10.04 2.42 20.07
N LYS A 39 8.80 1.92 20.19
CA LYS A 39 8.10 1.80 21.48
C LYS A 39 8.27 0.43 22.14
N GLU A 40 8.87 -0.54 21.45
CA GLU A 40 9.03 -1.90 21.96
C GLU A 40 10.25 -1.96 22.87
N VAL A 41 10.01 -2.21 24.15
CA VAL A 41 11.05 -2.31 25.19
C VAL A 41 11.53 -3.74 25.41
N ASN A 42 10.79 -4.73 24.89
CA ASN A 42 11.16 -6.13 25.05
C ASN A 42 12.17 -6.52 23.97
N PRO A 43 13.40 -6.93 24.34
CA PRO A 43 14.46 -7.23 23.38
C PRO A 43 14.10 -8.36 22.42
N LYS A 44 13.33 -9.36 22.88
CA LYS A 44 12.90 -10.48 22.03
C LYS A 44 11.93 -10.01 20.95
N LYS A 45 10.92 -9.22 21.33
CA LYS A 45 9.93 -8.67 20.39
C LYS A 45 10.56 -7.63 19.47
N GLN A 46 11.49 -6.83 19.99
CA GLN A 46 12.24 -5.87 19.21
C GLN A 46 13.02 -6.59 18.10
N GLN A 47 13.65 -7.72 18.42
CA GLN A 47 14.35 -8.54 17.41
C GLN A 47 13.39 -9.16 16.38
N GLU A 48 12.24 -9.69 16.80
CA GLU A 48 11.20 -10.19 15.88
C GLU A 48 10.67 -9.10 14.94
N LEU A 49 10.51 -7.87 15.44
CA LEU A 49 10.11 -6.71 14.63
C LEU A 49 11.21 -6.33 13.63
N ILE A 50 12.48 -6.36 14.02
CA ILE A 50 13.61 -6.09 13.12
C ILE A 50 13.65 -7.12 11.98
N GLU A 51 13.48 -8.42 12.29
CA GLU A 51 13.42 -9.46 11.26
C GLU A 51 12.24 -9.25 10.30
N SER A 52 11.07 -8.89 10.85
CA SER A 52 9.88 -8.58 10.06
C SER A 52 10.08 -7.37 9.15
N ILE A 53 10.72 -6.31 9.65
CA ILE A 53 11.07 -5.11 8.88
C ILE A 53 12.06 -5.46 7.77
N ASN A 54 13.13 -6.19 8.07
CA ASN A 54 14.12 -6.61 7.07
C ASN A 54 13.49 -7.45 5.96
N SER A 55 12.60 -8.37 6.31
CA SER A 55 11.84 -9.18 5.34
C SER A 55 10.98 -8.28 4.44
N LEU A 56 10.26 -7.31 5.04
CA LEU A 56 9.41 -6.38 4.30
C LEU A 56 10.23 -5.48 3.35
N ILE A 57 11.38 -4.96 3.80
CA ILE A 57 12.32 -4.19 2.96
C ILE A 57 12.78 -5.05 1.78
N GLY A 58 13.12 -6.32 2.02
CA GLY A 58 13.52 -7.24 0.96
C GLY A 58 12.43 -7.48 -0.08
N VAL A 59 11.16 -7.57 0.34
CA VAL A 59 10.01 -7.68 -0.58
C VAL A 59 9.80 -6.39 -1.37
N ILE A 60 9.83 -5.23 -0.70
CA ILE A 60 9.69 -3.92 -1.36
C ILE A 60 10.84 -3.69 -2.37
N ALA A 61 12.06 -4.05 -2.01
CA ALA A 61 13.24 -3.92 -2.87
C ALA A 61 13.14 -4.79 -4.13
N LYS A 62 12.53 -5.98 -4.04
CA LYS A 62 12.27 -6.85 -5.21
C LYS A 62 11.15 -6.35 -6.11
N LEU A 63 10.26 -5.51 -5.57
CA LEU A 63 9.12 -4.93 -6.29
C LEU A 63 9.49 -3.60 -6.99
N LYS A 64 10.68 -3.05 -6.73
CA LYS A 64 11.15 -1.75 -7.22
C LYS A 64 12.16 -1.91 -8.35
#